data_AF-A0A1G7JP50-F1
#
_entry.id   AF-A0A1G7JP50-F1
#
_cell.length_a   1.000
_cell.length_b   1.000
_cell.length_c   1.000
_cell.angle_alpha   90.00
_cell.angle_beta   90.00
_cell.angle_gamma   90.00
#
_symmetry.space_group_name_H-M   'P 1'
#
loop_
_entity.id
_entity.type
_entity.pdbx_description
1 polymer ?
#
loop_
_entity_poly.entity_id
_entity_poly.type
_entity_poly.pdbx_seq_one_letter_code
_entity_poly.pdbx_strand_id
1 'polypeptide(L)'
;MNNLIPFIASFFLPGIGQFVLKDFKKGSIIFLSNIILTFILISTDFLSFIPNWTPHIVLMIWALFDVYDKIEHRDGKKSATRYMAFSLLIVVVLLPITLTLLITGIFKGVEFLSDEYLNEDRTKTEMNKISTELGLYKNHYRVYPKNYDSFIGQKPIWGSWKADSWKNPYKYELIDSLNYKLISAGKDGIYFNEDDIIRSN
;
A
#
# COMPACT_ATOMS: atom_id res chain seq x y z
N MET A 1 13.18 -32.26 -24.26
CA MET A 1 12.66 -31.08 -23.52
C MET A 1 11.21 -30.71 -23.88
N ASN A 2 10.44 -31.56 -24.57
CA ASN A 2 9.05 -31.26 -24.98
C ASN A 2 7.98 -31.37 -23.85
N ASN A 3 8.38 -31.61 -22.60
CA ASN A 3 7.46 -31.97 -21.50
C ASN A 3 7.10 -30.83 -20.53
N LEU A 4 7.55 -29.59 -20.79
CA LEU A 4 7.24 -28.44 -19.92
C LEU A 4 5.97 -27.68 -20.31
N ILE A 5 5.49 -27.85 -21.55
CA ILE A 5 4.31 -27.15 -22.08
C ILE A 5 3.06 -27.38 -21.20
N PRO A 6 2.74 -28.61 -20.74
CA PRO A 6 1.60 -28.84 -19.85
C PRO A 6 1.70 -28.08 -18.50
N PHE A 7 2.92 -27.93 -17.97
CA PHE A 7 3.15 -27.21 -16.73
C PHE A 7 2.97 -25.71 -16.90
N ILE A 8 3.61 -25.13 -17.92
CA ILE A 8 3.49 -23.70 -18.22
C ILE A 8 2.04 -23.35 -18.52
N ALA A 9 1.33 -24.19 -19.28
CA ALA A 9 -0.08 -23.98 -19.58
C ALA A 9 -0.96 -24.02 -18.33
N SER A 10 -0.77 -25.00 -17.44
CA SER A 10 -1.54 -25.10 -16.19
C SER A 10 -1.18 -24.05 -15.16
N PHE A 11 0.02 -23.46 -15.27
CA PHE A 11 0.46 -22.38 -14.40
C PHE A 11 -0.35 -21.10 -14.64
N PHE A 12 -0.48 -20.69 -15.91
CA PHE A 12 -1.27 -19.50 -16.25
C PHE A 12 -2.78 -19.77 -16.21
N LEU A 13 -3.19 -20.96 -16.65
CA LEU A 13 -4.59 -21.36 -16.75
C LEU A 13 -4.76 -22.80 -16.22
N PRO A 14 -4.98 -22.97 -14.91
CA PRO A 14 -5.27 -24.26 -14.28
C PRO A 14 -6.26 -25.09 -15.09
N GLY A 15 -5.89 -26.33 -15.42
CA GLY A 15 -6.70 -27.26 -16.24
C GLY A 15 -6.26 -27.39 -17.70
N ILE A 16 -5.57 -26.39 -18.27
CA ILE A 16 -5.16 -26.44 -19.69
C ILE A 16 -4.05 -27.46 -19.94
N GLY A 17 -3.11 -27.65 -19.01
CA GLY A 17 -2.07 -28.67 -19.20
C GLY A 17 -2.63 -30.09 -19.24
N GLN A 18 -3.72 -30.36 -18.52
CA GLN A 18 -4.44 -31.63 -18.62
C GLN A 18 -5.01 -31.84 -20.02
N PHE A 19 -5.46 -30.79 -20.71
CA PHE A 19 -5.87 -30.88 -22.12
C PHE A 19 -4.71 -31.20 -23.04
N VAL A 20 -3.54 -30.60 -22.82
CA VAL A 20 -2.31 -30.93 -23.57
C VAL A 20 -1.95 -32.41 -23.36
N LEU A 21 -2.20 -32.96 -22.17
CA LEU A 21 -2.02 -34.38 -21.85
C LEU A 21 -3.18 -35.28 -22.28
N LYS A 22 -4.23 -34.74 -22.89
CA LYS A 22 -5.47 -35.43 -23.33
C LYS A 22 -6.34 -35.98 -22.19
N ASP A 23 -6.22 -35.47 -20.96
CA ASP A 23 -7.21 -35.71 -19.90
C ASP A 23 -8.23 -34.57 -19.83
N PHE A 24 -9.23 -34.68 -20.70
CA PHE A 24 -10.30 -33.69 -20.80
C PHE A 24 -11.22 -33.68 -19.58
N LYS A 25 -11.39 -34.81 -18.88
CA LYS A 25 -12.33 -34.89 -17.76
C LYS A 25 -11.82 -34.10 -16.57
N LYS A 26 -10.60 -34.39 -16.10
CA LYS A 26 -9.99 -33.64 -14.99
C LYS A 26 -9.66 -32.20 -15.40
N GLY A 27 -9.16 -31.99 -16.62
CA GLY A 27 -8.86 -30.66 -17.13
C GLY A 27 -10.07 -29.73 -17.11
N SER A 28 -11.24 -30.23 -17.53
CA SER A 28 -12.48 -29.45 -17.54
C SER A 28 -12.94 -29.09 -16.12
N ILE A 29 -12.84 -30.03 -15.17
CA ILE A 29 -13.23 -29.77 -13.77
C ILE A 29 -12.38 -28.65 -13.18
N ILE A 30 -11.05 -28.74 -13.33
CA ILE A 30 -10.11 -27.76 -12.77
C ILE A 30 -10.32 -26.39 -13.43
N PHE A 31 -10.45 -26.37 -14.77
CA PHE A 31 -10.62 -25.14 -15.54
C PHE A 31 -11.94 -24.43 -15.20
N LEU A 32 -13.05 -25.16 -15.16
CA LEU A 32 -14.36 -24.59 -14.80
C LEU A 32 -14.38 -24.10 -13.35
N SER A 33 -13.78 -24.85 -12.42
CA SER A 33 -13.66 -24.43 -11.02
C SER A 33 -12.89 -23.12 -10.89
N ASN A 34 -11.82 -22.95 -11.68
CA ASN A 34 -11.04 -21.72 -11.70
C ASN A 34 -11.86 -20.53 -12.24
N ILE A 35 -12.62 -20.71 -13.33
CA ILE A 35 -13.52 -19.68 -13.87
C ILE A 35 -14.58 -19.26 -12.84
N ILE A 36 -15.20 -20.24 -12.17
CA ILE A 36 -16.22 -19.98 -11.14
C ILE A 36 -15.63 -19.15 -10.00
N LEU A 37 -14.44 -19.50 -9.51
CA LEU A 37 -13.77 -18.71 -8.48
C LEU A 37 -13.42 -17.31 -8.95
N THR A 38 -12.99 -17.13 -10.19
CA THR A 38 -12.71 -15.81 -10.75
C THR A 38 -13.98 -14.96 -10.81
N PHE A 39 -15.11 -15.57 -11.18
CA PHE A 39 -16.40 -14.88 -11.18
C PHE A 39 -16.83 -14.46 -9.76
N ILE A 40 -16.66 -15.35 -8.78
CA ILE A 40 -16.93 -15.04 -7.37
C ILE A 40 -16.00 -13.91 -6.89
N LEU A 41 -14.72 -13.94 -7.25
CA LEU A 41 -13.74 -12.92 -6.90
C LEU A 41 -14.16 -11.55 -7.45
N ILE A 42 -14.53 -11.48 -8.74
CA ILE A 42 -14.98 -10.24 -9.39
C ILE A 42 -16.29 -9.72 -8.78
N SER A 43 -17.18 -10.61 -8.31
CA SER A 43 -18.42 -10.22 -7.64
C SER A 43 -18.25 -9.75 -6.19
N THR A 44 -17.07 -9.93 -5.60
CA THR A 44 -16.74 -9.47 -4.24
C THR A 44 -15.85 -8.24 -4.32
N ASP A 45 -15.96 -7.33 -3.36
CA ASP A 45 -15.23 -6.06 -3.38
C ASP A 45 -13.73 -6.31 -3.53
N PHE A 46 -13.16 -5.79 -4.62
CA PHE A 46 -11.79 -6.05 -5.08
C PHE A 46 -10.74 -5.82 -3.99
N LEU A 47 -11.02 -4.99 -2.98
CA LEU A 47 -10.10 -4.58 -1.91
C LEU A 47 -9.83 -5.63 -0.82
N SER A 48 -10.56 -6.75 -0.72
CA SER A 48 -10.22 -7.84 0.23
C SER A 48 -9.18 -8.82 -0.35
N PHE A 49 -8.06 -8.27 -0.83
CA PHE A 49 -7.14 -8.85 -1.82
C PHE A 49 -6.37 -10.10 -1.39
N ILE A 50 -6.31 -10.47 -0.11
CA ILE A 50 -5.41 -11.55 0.37
C ILE A 50 -6.15 -12.87 0.65
N PRO A 51 -7.29 -12.90 1.39
CA PRO A 51 -7.99 -14.16 1.66
C PRO A 51 -8.62 -14.80 0.42
N ASN A 52 -9.06 -13.98 -0.54
CA ASN A 52 -9.89 -14.48 -1.64
C ASN A 52 -9.09 -15.10 -2.80
N TRP A 53 -7.78 -14.90 -2.86
CA TRP A 53 -6.91 -15.51 -3.88
C TRP A 53 -6.40 -16.89 -3.47
N THR A 54 -6.50 -17.25 -2.18
CA THR A 54 -6.05 -18.55 -1.67
C THR A 54 -6.66 -19.74 -2.42
N PRO A 55 -7.97 -19.77 -2.74
CA PRO A 55 -8.56 -20.87 -3.51
C PRO A 55 -7.96 -21.03 -4.92
N HIS A 56 -7.60 -19.93 -5.59
CA HIS A 56 -6.94 -19.96 -6.90
C HIS A 56 -5.54 -20.57 -6.82
N ILE A 57 -4.78 -20.19 -5.79
CA ILE A 57 -3.44 -20.75 -5.54
C ILE A 57 -3.55 -22.26 -5.28
N VAL A 58 -4.49 -22.70 -4.44
CA VAL A 58 -4.71 -24.13 -4.16
C VAL A 58 -5.06 -24.92 -5.42
N LEU A 59 -5.95 -24.39 -6.28
CA LEU A 59 -6.32 -25.02 -7.54
C LEU A 59 -5.16 -25.08 -8.55
N MET A 60 -4.35 -24.02 -8.63
CA MET A 60 -3.15 -24.00 -9.46
C MET A 60 -2.16 -25.07 -8.99
N ILE A 61 -1.93 -25.18 -7.68
CA ILE A 61 -1.08 -26.21 -7.08
C ILE A 61 -1.62 -27.60 -7.45
N TRP A 62 -2.92 -27.85 -7.25
CA TRP A 62 -3.54 -29.12 -7.59
C TRP A 62 -3.39 -29.47 -9.08
N ALA A 63 -3.59 -28.49 -9.97
CA ALA A 63 -3.43 -28.68 -11.41
C ALA A 63 -1.99 -29.08 -11.78
N LEU A 64 -0.99 -28.43 -11.17
CA LEU A 64 0.43 -28.72 -11.41
C LEU A 64 0.81 -30.12 -10.91
N PHE A 65 0.32 -30.53 -9.74
CA PHE A 65 0.54 -31.88 -9.20
C PHE A 65 -0.13 -32.97 -10.07
N ASP A 66 -1.35 -32.77 -10.56
CA ASP A 66 -2.03 -33.76 -11.44
C ASP A 66 -1.36 -33.89 -12.82
N VAL A 67 -0.90 -32.77 -13.40
CA VAL A 67 -0.07 -32.79 -14.63
C VAL A 67 1.22 -33.57 -14.40
N TYR A 68 1.84 -33.37 -13.25
CA TYR A 68 3.06 -34.07 -12.85
C TYR A 68 2.86 -35.58 -12.76
N ASP A 69 1.87 -36.04 -11.99
CA ASP A 69 1.63 -37.47 -11.77
C ASP A 69 1.42 -38.23 -13.08
N LYS A 70 0.75 -37.61 -14.06
CA LYS A 70 0.54 -38.20 -15.39
C LYS A 70 1.81 -38.28 -16.22
N ILE A 71 2.65 -37.26 -16.20
CA ILE A 71 3.91 -37.27 -16.94
C ILE A 71 4.84 -38.31 -16.33
N GLU A 72 4.88 -38.43 -14.99
CA GLU A 72 5.66 -39.47 -14.31
C GLU A 72 5.18 -40.88 -14.68
N HIS A 73 3.87 -41.13 -14.66
CA HIS A 73 3.30 -42.42 -15.08
C HIS A 73 3.58 -42.75 -16.55
N ARG A 74 3.57 -41.75 -17.44
CA ARG A 74 3.85 -41.95 -18.87
C ARG A 74 5.33 -42.24 -19.12
N ASP A 75 6.22 -41.51 -18.47
CA ASP A 75 7.65 -41.54 -18.79
C ASP A 75 8.45 -42.54 -17.94
N GLY A 76 7.88 -43.05 -16.84
CA GLY A 76 8.50 -44.05 -15.96
C GLY A 76 9.77 -43.57 -15.24
N LYS A 77 10.16 -42.31 -15.39
CA LYS A 77 11.33 -41.70 -14.76
C LYS A 77 10.89 -40.83 -13.58
N LYS A 78 11.31 -41.21 -12.37
CA LYS A 78 11.29 -40.35 -11.17
C LYS A 78 12.25 -39.19 -11.37
N SER A 79 11.76 -38.13 -12.01
CA SER A 79 12.60 -37.17 -12.75
C SER A 79 12.64 -35.81 -12.08
N ALA A 80 13.71 -35.07 -12.34
CA ALA A 80 13.99 -33.69 -11.95
C ALA A 80 12.82 -32.69 -12.09
N THR A 81 11.78 -33.05 -12.84
CA THR A 81 10.49 -32.36 -12.93
C THR A 81 9.80 -32.16 -11.57
N ARG A 82 9.97 -33.07 -10.60
CA ARG A 82 9.39 -32.92 -9.24
C ARG A 82 10.01 -31.74 -8.48
N TYR A 83 11.34 -31.67 -8.52
CA TYR A 83 12.08 -30.54 -7.94
C TYR A 83 11.77 -29.26 -8.69
N MET A 84 11.65 -29.31 -10.02
CA MET A 84 11.31 -28.13 -10.83
C MET A 84 9.90 -27.59 -10.51
N ALA A 85 8.88 -28.45 -10.39
CA ALA A 85 7.52 -28.03 -10.03
C ALA A 85 7.45 -27.46 -8.61
N PHE A 86 8.14 -28.08 -7.64
CA PHE A 86 8.27 -27.54 -6.29
C PHE A 86 9.02 -26.21 -6.27
N SER A 87 10.14 -26.09 -6.99
CA SER A 87 10.88 -24.84 -7.11
C SER A 87 10.06 -23.74 -7.76
N LEU A 88 9.26 -24.06 -8.78
CA LEU A 88 8.42 -23.08 -9.47
C LEU A 88 7.26 -22.61 -8.56
N LEU A 89 6.66 -23.51 -7.80
CA LEU A 89 5.66 -23.18 -6.78
C LEU A 89 6.24 -22.31 -5.66
N ILE A 90 7.43 -22.66 -5.15
CA ILE A 90 8.15 -21.86 -4.15
C ILE A 90 8.46 -20.47 -4.72
N VAL A 91 8.98 -20.36 -5.93
CA VAL A 91 9.27 -19.06 -6.54
C VAL A 91 7.99 -18.24 -6.69
N VAL A 92 6.88 -18.85 -7.11
CA VAL A 92 5.64 -18.11 -7.38
C VAL A 92 4.92 -17.68 -6.11
N VAL A 93 5.04 -18.42 -5.01
CA VAL A 93 4.40 -18.05 -3.75
C VAL A 93 5.35 -17.22 -2.88
N LEU A 94 6.57 -17.69 -2.70
CA LEU A 94 7.51 -17.09 -1.75
C LEU A 94 8.06 -15.76 -2.25
N LEU A 95 8.35 -15.62 -3.55
CA LEU A 95 8.96 -14.40 -4.09
C LEU A 95 8.00 -13.18 -4.03
N PRO A 96 6.71 -13.27 -4.39
CA PRO A 96 5.80 -12.15 -4.20
C PRO A 96 5.58 -11.80 -2.74
N ILE A 97 5.52 -12.80 -1.84
CA ILE A 97 5.36 -12.58 -0.41
C ILE A 97 6.57 -11.83 0.16
N THR A 98 7.80 -12.31 -0.12
CA THR A 98 9.02 -11.66 0.38
C THR A 98 9.19 -10.26 -0.21
N LEU A 99 8.88 -10.08 -1.50
CA LEU A 99 8.93 -8.76 -2.13
C LEU A 99 7.89 -7.80 -1.53
N THR A 100 6.68 -8.28 -1.26
CA THR A 100 5.63 -7.47 -0.61
C THR A 100 6.05 -7.07 0.81
N LEU A 101 6.59 -8.00 1.61
CA LEU A 101 7.09 -7.71 2.95
C LEU A 101 8.26 -6.73 2.93
N LEU A 102 9.18 -6.86 1.96
CA LEU A 102 10.29 -5.94 1.78
C LEU A 102 9.78 -4.53 1.45
N ILE A 103 8.89 -4.41 0.46
CA ILE A 103 8.34 -3.12 0.02
C ILE A 103 7.58 -2.45 1.17
N THR A 104 6.67 -3.17 1.83
CA THR A 104 5.91 -2.66 2.97
C THR A 104 6.82 -2.24 4.13
N GLY A 105 7.88 -3.02 4.42
CA GLY A 105 8.88 -2.67 5.43
C GLY A 105 9.64 -1.38 5.09
N ILE A 106 10.03 -1.19 3.83
CA ILE A 106 10.69 0.05 3.37
C ILE A 106 9.74 1.24 3.53
N PHE A 107 8.50 1.14 3.03
CA PHE A 107 7.54 2.24 3.11
C PHE A 107 7.20 2.60 4.56
N LYS A 108 6.95 1.60 5.41
CA LYS A 108 6.68 1.82 6.84
C LYS A 108 7.90 2.38 7.57
N GLY A 109 9.11 1.97 7.21
CA GLY A 109 10.35 2.52 7.75
C GLY A 109 10.52 4.00 7.39
N VAL A 110 10.24 4.39 6.14
CA VAL A 110 10.30 5.80 5.70
C VAL A 110 9.23 6.64 6.39
N GLU A 111 8.01 6.13 6.50
CA GLU A 111 6.90 6.79 7.22
C GLU A 111 7.30 7.04 8.68
N PHE A 112 7.79 6.01 9.39
CA PHE A 112 8.27 6.13 10.77
C PHE A 112 9.39 7.17 10.93
N LEU A 113 10.40 7.16 10.05
CA LEU A 113 11.49 8.14 10.11
C LEU A 113 11.01 9.57 9.89
N SER A 114 10.08 9.77 8.95
CA SER A 114 9.51 11.09 8.70
C SER A 114 8.73 11.58 9.91
N ASP A 115 7.84 10.73 10.44
CA ASP A 115 6.93 11.10 11.52
C ASP A 115 7.62 11.31 12.86
N GLU A 116 8.68 10.54 13.14
CA GLU A 116 9.39 10.60 14.41
C GLU A 116 10.47 11.69 14.45
N TYR A 117 11.22 11.90 13.35
CA TYR A 117 12.43 12.73 13.40
C TYR A 117 12.37 13.98 12.51
N LEU A 118 11.65 13.96 11.39
CA LEU A 118 11.73 15.04 10.40
C LEU A 118 10.53 15.99 10.48
N ASN A 119 9.35 15.47 10.79
CA ASN A 119 8.11 16.23 10.75
C ASN A 119 8.08 17.32 11.84
N GLU A 120 8.57 17.04 13.05
CA GLU A 120 8.61 18.02 14.12
C GLU A 120 9.46 19.25 13.75
N ASP A 121 10.69 19.03 13.27
CA ASP A 121 11.60 20.10 12.85
C ASP A 121 11.06 20.88 11.65
N ARG A 122 10.43 20.18 10.69
CA ARG A 122 9.76 20.80 9.54
C ARG A 122 8.59 21.68 9.98
N THR A 123 7.75 21.17 10.88
CA THR A 123 6.60 21.90 11.43
C THR A 123 7.07 23.13 12.21
N LYS A 124 8.06 23.01 13.09
CA LYS A 124 8.66 24.18 13.79
C LYS A 124 9.22 25.21 12.81
N THR A 125 9.92 24.76 11.76
CA THR A 125 10.48 25.64 10.73
C THR A 125 9.39 26.36 9.94
N GLU A 126 8.32 25.65 9.58
CA GLU A 126 7.17 26.22 8.88
C GLU A 126 6.42 27.22 9.76
N MET A 127 6.13 26.87 11.02
CA MET A 127 5.50 27.77 11.99
C MET A 127 6.32 29.06 12.21
N ASN A 128 7.65 28.99 12.17
CA ASN A 128 8.50 30.17 12.22
C ASN A 128 8.35 31.07 10.98
N LYS A 129 8.20 30.49 9.79
CA LYS A 129 7.91 31.24 8.55
C LYS A 129 6.53 31.89 8.62
N ILE A 130 5.51 31.14 9.03
CA ILE A 130 4.15 31.65 9.25
C ILE A 130 4.18 32.82 10.24
N SER A 131 4.86 32.65 11.38
CA SER A 131 5.01 33.70 12.40
C SER A 131 5.68 34.95 11.85
N THR A 132 6.66 34.80 10.97
CA THR A 132 7.35 35.93 10.33
C THR A 132 6.40 36.70 9.43
N GLU A 133 5.66 36.01 8.57
CA GLU A 133 4.68 36.65 7.67
C GLU A 133 3.49 37.25 8.40
N LEU A 134 3.01 36.62 9.49
CA LEU A 134 2.02 37.22 10.38
C LEU A 134 2.54 38.51 11.01
N GLY A 135 3.82 38.53 11.42
CA GLY A 135 4.48 39.74 11.90
C GLY A 135 4.53 40.86 10.86
N LEU A 136 4.85 40.53 9.61
CA LEU A 136 4.81 41.47 8.49
C LEU A 136 3.38 41.99 8.24
N TYR A 137 2.39 41.12 8.30
CA TYR A 137 0.98 41.50 8.20
C TYR A 137 0.59 42.51 9.29
N LYS A 138 0.91 42.21 10.56
CA LYS A 138 0.67 43.14 11.68
C LYS A 138 1.42 44.45 11.51
N ASN A 139 2.65 44.45 10.99
CA ASN A 139 3.37 45.70 10.76
C ASN A 139 2.66 46.60 9.73
N HIS A 140 2.08 46.00 8.69
CA HIS A 140 1.35 46.72 7.65
C HIS A 140 -0.05 47.17 8.10
N TYR A 141 -0.84 46.28 8.70
CA TYR A 141 -2.24 46.52 9.07
C TYR A 141 -2.46 46.92 10.53
N ARG A 142 -1.39 46.99 11.34
CA ARG A 142 -1.39 47.23 12.80
C ARG A 142 -2.11 46.16 13.65
N VAL A 143 -2.70 45.15 13.02
CA VAL A 143 -3.42 44.05 13.66
C VAL A 143 -3.09 42.71 13.01
N TYR A 144 -3.24 41.62 13.74
CA TYR A 144 -3.18 40.27 13.18
C TYR A 144 -4.46 39.92 12.39
N PRO A 145 -4.39 38.99 11.42
CA PRO A 145 -5.54 38.62 10.60
C PRO A 145 -6.59 37.87 11.42
N LYS A 146 -7.86 38.24 11.30
CA LYS A 146 -8.97 37.55 11.98
C LYS A 146 -9.25 36.14 11.45
N ASN A 147 -8.89 35.89 10.19
CA ASN A 147 -9.14 34.63 9.51
C ASN A 147 -7.82 34.13 8.88
N TYR A 148 -7.34 33.00 9.39
CA TYR A 148 -6.09 32.40 8.95
C TYR A 148 -6.16 31.87 7.51
N ASP A 149 -7.27 31.24 7.12
CA ASP A 149 -7.47 30.73 5.76
C ASP A 149 -7.45 31.86 4.72
N SER A 150 -8.00 33.02 5.07
CA SER A 150 -7.97 34.21 4.23
C SER A 150 -6.56 34.80 4.15
N PHE A 151 -5.76 34.68 5.20
CA PHE A 151 -4.36 35.12 5.21
C PHE A 151 -3.51 34.23 4.31
N ILE A 152 -3.54 32.91 4.49
CA ILE A 152 -2.78 31.97 3.64
C ILE A 152 -3.30 31.98 2.19
N GLY A 153 -4.59 32.25 1.97
CA GLY A 153 -5.20 32.38 0.65
C GLY A 153 -4.70 33.56 -0.19
N GLN A 154 -3.98 34.52 0.40
CA GLN A 154 -3.41 35.66 -0.33
C GLN A 154 -2.28 35.25 -1.29
N LYS A 155 -1.59 34.14 -1.01
CA LYS A 155 -0.49 33.65 -1.85
C LYS A 155 -0.65 32.14 -2.09
N PRO A 156 -0.73 31.68 -3.35
CA PRO A 156 -0.84 30.25 -3.66
C PRO A 156 0.27 29.38 -3.07
N ILE A 157 1.48 29.93 -2.92
CA ILE A 157 2.63 29.24 -2.32
C ILE A 157 2.44 28.89 -0.84
N TRP A 158 1.51 29.53 -0.14
CA TRP A 158 1.17 29.25 1.26
C TRP A 158 0.09 28.15 1.40
N GLY A 159 -0.29 27.49 0.30
CA GLY A 159 -1.26 26.41 0.34
C GLY A 159 -0.87 25.26 1.27
N SER A 160 0.43 25.01 1.47
CA SER A 160 0.91 24.00 2.42
C SER A 160 0.70 24.41 3.88
N TRP A 161 0.61 25.71 4.19
CA TRP A 161 0.47 26.25 5.56
C TRP A 161 -0.91 26.01 6.18
N LYS A 162 -1.75 25.22 5.53
CA LYS A 162 -3.05 24.76 6.07
C LYS A 162 -2.87 23.68 7.13
N ALA A 163 -1.84 22.86 6.99
CA ALA A 163 -1.62 21.70 7.83
C ALA A 163 -0.13 21.52 8.12
N ASP A 164 0.16 20.90 9.25
CA ASP A 164 1.51 20.56 9.64
C ASP A 164 2.07 19.37 8.83
N SER A 165 3.28 18.95 9.17
CA SER A 165 3.98 17.86 8.48
C SER A 165 3.28 16.49 8.61
N TRP A 166 2.41 16.31 9.62
CA TRP A 166 1.57 15.12 9.80
C TRP A 166 0.19 15.25 9.13
N LYS A 167 -0.02 16.35 8.39
CA LYS A 167 -1.27 16.70 7.70
C LYS A 167 -2.42 17.03 8.66
N ASN A 168 -2.12 17.34 9.92
CA ASN A 168 -3.10 17.87 10.86
C ASN A 168 -3.27 19.37 10.59
N PRO A 169 -4.50 19.90 10.54
CA PRO A 169 -4.70 21.32 10.26
C PRO A 169 -4.06 22.18 11.34
N TYR A 170 -3.49 23.33 10.98
CA TYR A 170 -3.06 24.28 12.01
C TYR A 170 -4.28 24.92 12.67
N LYS A 171 -4.23 25.07 13.98
CA LYS A 171 -5.22 25.83 14.73
C LYS A 171 -4.70 27.22 15.04
N TYR A 172 -5.33 28.22 14.45
CA TYR A 172 -5.03 29.63 14.67
C TYR A 172 -6.10 30.25 15.58
N GLU A 173 -5.66 30.83 16.70
CA GLU A 173 -6.51 31.51 17.66
C GLU A 173 -6.02 32.95 17.82
N LEU A 174 -6.86 33.91 17.46
CA LEU A 174 -6.62 35.32 17.74
C LEU A 174 -7.05 35.61 19.19
N ILE A 175 -6.10 35.96 20.05
CA ILE A 175 -6.38 36.25 21.47
C ILE A 175 -6.91 37.68 21.58
N ASP A 176 -6.22 38.62 20.94
CA ASP A 176 -6.63 40.02 20.78
C ASP A 176 -6.04 40.60 19.48
N SER A 177 -6.17 41.91 19.24
CA SER A 177 -5.66 42.53 18.01
C SER A 177 -4.13 42.45 17.84
N LEU A 178 -3.40 42.24 18.94
CA LEU A 178 -1.95 42.28 19.04
C LEU A 178 -1.33 40.93 19.37
N ASN A 179 -2.11 39.92 19.75
CA ASN A 179 -1.64 38.61 20.20
C ASN A 179 -2.38 37.47 19.50
N TYR A 180 -1.66 36.42 19.12
CA TYR A 180 -2.23 35.22 18.51
C TYR A 180 -1.52 33.96 19.03
N LYS A 181 -2.16 32.82 18.80
CA LYS A 181 -1.63 31.49 19.01
C LYS A 181 -1.80 30.66 17.75
N LEU A 182 -0.75 29.99 17.32
CA LEU A 182 -0.73 29.00 16.25
C LEU A 182 -0.34 27.66 16.86
N ILE A 183 -1.13 26.63 16.64
CA ILE A 183 -0.98 25.31 17.26
C ILE A 183 -0.96 24.27 16.16
N SER A 184 0.07 23.41 16.16
CA SER A 184 0.04 22.11 15.48
C SER A 184 -0.32 21.05 16.51
N ALA A 185 -1.19 20.12 16.12
CA ALA A 185 -1.63 18.99 16.95
C ALA A 185 -0.57 17.89 17.10
N GLY A 186 0.66 18.15 16.64
CA GLY A 186 1.75 17.20 16.67
C GLY A 186 1.49 15.95 15.83
N LYS A 187 2.15 14.87 16.23
CA LYS A 187 2.08 13.54 15.63
C LYS A 187 0.78 12.82 15.96
N ASP A 188 0.21 13.03 17.14
CA ASP A 188 -1.00 12.31 17.57
C ASP A 188 -2.31 12.90 17.03
N GLY A 189 -2.26 14.14 16.52
CA GLY A 189 -3.38 14.80 15.87
C GLY A 189 -4.47 15.26 16.84
N ILE A 190 -4.19 15.26 18.15
CA ILE A 190 -5.13 15.68 19.20
C ILE A 190 -4.65 17.03 19.75
N TYR A 191 -5.48 18.06 19.62
CA TYR A 191 -5.13 19.36 20.20
C TYR A 191 -5.21 19.35 21.73
N PHE A 192 -4.41 20.23 22.32
CA PHE A 192 -4.38 20.60 23.74
C PHE A 192 -3.81 19.52 24.65
N ASN A 193 -2.76 18.84 24.19
CA ASN A 193 -2.00 17.86 24.94
C ASN A 193 -0.50 18.25 24.97
N GLU A 194 0.36 17.32 25.39
CA GLU A 194 1.81 17.53 25.48
C GLU A 194 2.54 17.46 24.12
N ASP A 195 1.90 16.89 23.09
CA ASP A 195 2.46 16.73 21.73
C ASP A 195 2.29 17.99 20.88
N ASP A 196 1.42 18.91 21.31
CA ASP A 196 1.16 20.18 20.66
C ASP A 196 2.43 21.04 20.51
N ILE A 197 2.68 21.49 19.28
CA ILE A 197 3.70 22.51 19.01
C ILE A 197 2.99 23.87 18.96
N ILE A 198 3.28 24.71 19.95
CA ILE A 198 2.63 26.02 20.12
C ILE A 198 3.59 27.15 19.76
N ARG A 199 3.13 28.07 18.91
CA ARG A 199 3.79 29.34 18.62
C ARG A 199 2.86 30.51 18.95
N SER A 200 3.34 31.45 19.75
CA SER A 200 2.64 32.69 20.09
C SER A 200 3.55 33.90 19.86
N ASN A 201 2.95 35.08 19.77
CA ASN A 201 3.63 36.37 19.82
C ASN A 201 3.32 37.07 21.13
#